data_AF-A0AAU9G636-F1
#
_entry.id   AF-A0AAU9G636-F1
#
_cell.length_a   1.000
_cell.length_b   1.000
_cell.length_c   1.000
_cell.angle_alpha   90.00
_cell.angle_beta   90.00
_cell.angle_gamma   90.00
#
_symmetry.space_group_name_H-M   'P 1'
#
loop_
_entity.id
_entity.type
_entity.pdbx_description
1 polymer ?
#
loop_
_entity_poly.entity_id
_entity_poly.type
_entity_poly.pdbx_seq_one_letter_code
_entity_poly.pdbx_strand_id
1 'polypeptide(L)'
;MGMLRLIDEGMQKLMNEADDQELELALSNEKYVRAMTWSLWLPTLVAAIIAVFENIFCKVLAIALCAHKQPILISVYSYGEVTDNFVVALLGSLYSLVLGSNIFPLWHSFVTCLMKYVHLKLMILNKRASKIEILRINSFLDLDLLTPYQLNLWRIRLIAYFVKEHLEIRSFVKEFEQLIRLPVLIDFIIFSVSICFQLYAFT
;
A
#
# COMPACT_ATOMS: atom_id res chain seq x y z
N MET A 1 -13.68 -4.26 5.60
CA MET A 1 -14.48 -3.03 5.34
C MET A 1 -14.43 -2.03 6.49
N GLY A 2 -14.43 -2.45 7.76
CA GLY A 2 -14.35 -1.54 8.93
C GLY A 2 -13.07 -0.69 8.97
N MET A 3 -11.90 -1.27 8.71
CA MET A 3 -10.62 -0.55 8.69
C MET A 3 -10.57 0.62 7.69
N LEU A 4 -11.14 0.43 6.49
CA LEU A 4 -11.20 1.49 5.47
C LEU A 4 -12.14 2.62 5.86
N ARG A 5 -13.29 2.31 6.48
CA ARG A 5 -14.21 3.33 7.00
C ARG A 5 -13.57 4.15 8.12
N LEU A 6 -12.83 3.50 9.03
CA LEU A 6 -12.09 4.19 10.09
C LEU A 6 -11.04 5.16 9.55
N ILE A 7 -10.40 4.82 8.42
CA ILE A 7 -9.43 5.71 7.76
C ILE A 7 -10.13 6.89 7.10
N ASP A 8 -11.24 6.64 6.40
CA ASP A 8 -12.00 7.69 5.71
C ASP A 8 -12.60 8.69 6.72
N GLU A 9 -13.29 8.19 7.74
CA GLU A 9 -13.80 9.00 8.86
C GLU A 9 -12.66 9.72 9.58
N GLY A 10 -11.54 9.02 9.80
CA GLY A 10 -10.35 9.57 10.44
C GLY A 10 -9.66 10.67 9.64
N MET A 11 -9.73 10.62 8.31
CA MET A 11 -9.21 11.64 7.38
C MET A 11 -10.18 12.81 7.25
N GLN A 12 -11.49 12.57 7.14
CA GLN A 12 -12.49 13.64 7.11
C GLN A 12 -12.46 14.46 8.39
N LYS A 13 -12.38 13.79 9.54
CA LYS A 13 -12.20 14.46 10.83
C LYS A 13 -10.91 15.28 10.86
N LEU A 14 -9.83 14.73 10.29
CA LEU A 14 -8.57 15.46 10.18
C LEU A 14 -8.73 16.73 9.35
N MET A 15 -9.37 16.64 8.18
CA MET A 15 -9.58 17.79 7.29
C MET A 15 -10.47 18.87 7.93
N ASN A 16 -11.43 18.48 8.77
CA ASN A 16 -12.34 19.42 9.43
C ASN A 16 -11.72 20.10 10.66
N GLU A 17 -10.81 19.42 11.37
CA GLU A 17 -10.22 19.90 12.64
C GLU A 17 -8.75 20.33 12.51
N ALA A 18 -8.15 20.21 11.32
CA ALA A 18 -6.74 20.50 11.07
C ALA A 18 -6.45 22.01 11.08
N ASP A 19 -5.35 22.33 11.75
CA ASP A 19 -4.64 23.61 11.64
C ASP A 19 -3.85 23.66 10.31
N ASP A 20 -3.50 24.84 9.80
CA ASP A 20 -2.86 25.04 8.48
C ASP A 20 -1.58 24.20 8.33
N GLN A 21 -0.79 24.11 9.41
CA GLN A 21 0.40 23.27 9.46
C GLN A 21 0.10 21.76 9.46
N GLU A 22 -1.04 21.31 9.98
CA GLU A 22 -1.44 19.89 9.89
C GLU A 22 -1.97 19.56 8.49
N LEU A 23 -2.63 20.51 7.85
CA LEU A 23 -3.07 20.40 6.46
C LEU A 23 -1.86 20.31 5.52
N GLU A 24 -0.82 21.11 5.75
CA GLU A 24 0.44 21.02 4.99
C GLU A 24 1.09 19.64 5.12
N LEU A 25 1.11 19.06 6.33
CA LEU A 25 1.59 17.69 6.55
C LEU A 25 0.76 16.66 5.78
N ALA A 26 -0.57 16.81 5.74
CA ALA A 26 -1.45 15.93 4.96
C ALA A 26 -1.21 16.05 3.44
N LEU A 27 -1.05 17.27 2.92
CA LEU A 27 -0.78 17.52 1.50
C LEU A 27 0.61 17.00 1.07
N SER A 28 1.62 17.19 1.91
CA SER A 28 2.95 16.60 1.71
C SER A 28 2.87 15.07 1.67
N ASN A 29 2.05 14.50 2.55
CA ASN A 29 1.82 13.07 2.59
C ASN A 29 1.16 12.54 1.32
N GLU A 30 0.15 13.24 0.80
CA GLU A 30 -0.51 12.88 -0.46
C GLU A 30 0.47 12.89 -1.64
N LYS A 31 1.31 13.93 -1.74
CA LYS A 31 2.35 14.02 -2.77
C LYS A 31 3.33 12.85 -2.68
N TYR A 32 3.76 12.50 -1.46
CA TYR A 32 4.64 11.38 -1.21
C TYR A 32 4.01 10.04 -1.63
N VAL A 33 2.76 9.79 -1.21
CA VAL A 33 2.04 8.56 -1.56
C VAL A 33 1.89 8.45 -3.07
N ARG A 34 1.51 9.55 -3.75
CA ARG A 34 1.37 9.58 -5.21
C ARG A 34 2.68 9.27 -5.92
N ALA A 35 3.78 9.90 -5.49
CA ALA A 35 5.10 9.64 -6.05
C ALA A 35 5.55 8.18 -5.85
N MET A 36 5.30 7.63 -4.65
CA MET A 36 5.60 6.23 -4.33
C MET A 36 4.79 5.27 -5.19
N THR A 37 3.48 5.51 -5.37
CA THR A 37 2.64 4.70 -6.26
C THR A 37 3.19 4.70 -7.68
N TRP A 38 3.54 5.88 -8.22
CA TRP A 38 4.16 5.94 -9.55
C TRP A 38 5.49 5.17 -9.61
N SER A 39 6.33 5.26 -8.58
CA SER A 39 7.61 4.56 -8.54
C SER A 39 7.46 3.03 -8.51
N LEU A 40 6.37 2.52 -7.94
CA LEU A 40 6.06 1.09 -7.93
C LEU A 40 5.42 0.63 -9.24
N TRP A 41 4.50 1.42 -9.79
CA TRP A 41 3.74 1.06 -10.98
C TRP A 41 4.56 1.13 -12.27
N LEU A 42 5.43 2.12 -12.40
CA LEU A 42 6.13 2.38 -13.65
C LEU A 42 7.08 1.22 -14.03
N PRO A 43 7.90 0.65 -13.12
CA PRO A 43 8.70 -0.54 -13.43
C PRO A 43 7.83 -1.76 -13.75
N THR A 44 6.71 -1.95 -13.05
CA THR A 44 5.82 -3.10 -13.30
C THR A 44 5.13 -3.01 -14.65
N LEU A 45 4.71 -1.81 -15.08
CA LEU A 45 4.15 -1.59 -16.41
C LEU A 45 5.19 -1.85 -17.50
N VAL A 46 6.42 -1.35 -17.34
CA VAL A 46 7.50 -1.60 -18.30
C VAL A 46 7.80 -3.10 -18.40
N ALA A 47 7.93 -3.79 -17.27
CA ALA A 47 8.16 -5.24 -17.25
C ALA A 47 7.00 -6.03 -17.89
N ALA A 48 5.75 -5.63 -17.63
CA ALA A 48 4.58 -6.24 -18.25
C ALA A 48 4.59 -6.04 -19.78
N ILE A 49 4.91 -4.84 -20.26
CA ILE A 49 5.01 -4.56 -21.71
C ILE A 49 6.07 -5.45 -22.35
N ILE A 50 7.27 -5.55 -21.77
CA ILE A 50 8.34 -6.41 -22.27
C ILE A 50 7.88 -7.87 -22.35
N ALA A 51 7.27 -8.39 -21.28
CA ALA A 51 6.82 -9.77 -21.23
C ALA A 51 5.66 -10.06 -22.20
N VAL A 52 4.77 -9.09 -22.48
CA VAL A 52 3.75 -9.20 -23.52
C VAL A 52 4.41 -9.31 -24.90
N PHE A 53 5.39 -8.44 -25.19
CA PHE A 53 6.12 -8.48 -26.46
C PHE A 53 6.85 -9.80 -26.66
N GLU A 54 7.56 -10.30 -25.64
CA GLU A 54 8.23 -11.61 -25.69
C GLU A 54 7.23 -12.76 -25.89
N ASN A 55 6.09 -12.76 -25.18
CA ASN A 55 5.10 -13.81 -25.28
C ASN A 55 4.47 -13.85 -26.69
N ILE A 56 4.12 -12.70 -27.26
CA ILE A 56 3.60 -12.60 -28.63
C ILE A 56 4.67 -13.03 -29.63
N PHE A 57 5.89 -12.48 -29.52
CA PHE A 57 6.97 -12.76 -30.46
C PHE A 57 7.36 -14.25 -30.45
N CYS A 58 7.60 -14.85 -29.28
CA CYS A 58 7.95 -16.27 -29.15
C CYS A 58 6.84 -17.19 -29.68
N LYS A 59 5.57 -16.87 -29.42
CA LYS A 59 4.44 -17.68 -29.89
C LYS A 59 4.20 -17.57 -31.40
N VAL A 60 4.32 -16.36 -31.96
CA VAL A 60 4.22 -16.14 -33.42
C VAL A 60 5.40 -16.78 -34.15
N LEU A 61 6.62 -16.66 -33.61
CA LEU A 61 7.81 -17.29 -34.15
C LEU A 61 7.73 -18.83 -34.10
N ALA A 62 7.17 -19.40 -33.03
CA ALA A 62 6.96 -20.85 -32.91
C ALA A 62 6.00 -21.39 -33.98
N ILE A 63 4.93 -20.65 -34.30
CA ILE A 63 4.03 -20.98 -35.41
C ILE A 63 4.75 -20.86 -36.76
N ALA A 64 5.50 -19.77 -36.98
CA ALA A 64 6.19 -19.50 -38.24
C ALA A 64 7.32 -20.51 -38.54
N LEU A 65 7.97 -21.04 -37.51
CA LEU A 65 9.08 -22.00 -37.66
C LEU A 65 8.63 -23.48 -37.66
N CYS A 66 7.34 -23.80 -37.54
CA CYS A 66 6.84 -25.17 -37.30
C CYS A 66 7.66 -25.90 -36.22
N ALA A 67 8.13 -25.16 -35.21
CA ALA A 67 9.09 -25.68 -34.25
C ALA A 67 8.33 -26.44 -33.15
N HIS A 68 8.57 -27.74 -33.09
CA HIS A 68 7.99 -28.70 -32.14
C HIS A 68 8.37 -28.47 -30.66
N LYS A 69 8.93 -27.31 -30.30
CA LYS A 69 9.49 -27.02 -28.98
C LYS A 69 8.58 -26.07 -28.22
N GLN A 70 7.83 -26.63 -27.27
CA GLN A 70 6.91 -25.91 -26.41
C GLN A 70 7.69 -25.02 -25.41
N PRO A 71 7.46 -23.69 -25.39
CA PRO A 71 7.96 -22.84 -24.30
C PRO A 71 7.30 -23.20 -22.95
N ILE A 72 8.05 -23.04 -21.86
CA ILE A 72 7.72 -23.49 -20.50
C ILE A 72 6.35 -22.99 -20.00
N LEU A 73 5.90 -21.81 -20.46
CA LEU A 73 4.59 -21.25 -20.10
C LEU A 73 3.39 -21.99 -20.73
N ILE A 74 3.62 -22.84 -21.74
CA ILE A 74 2.59 -23.64 -22.40
C ILE A 74 2.41 -25.00 -21.70
N SER A 75 3.36 -25.45 -20.87
CA SER A 75 3.30 -26.79 -20.26
C SER A 75 2.17 -26.97 -19.22
N VAL A 76 1.55 -25.88 -18.76
CA VAL A 76 0.46 -25.93 -17.78
C VAL A 76 -0.90 -26.21 -18.45
N TYR A 77 -1.02 -26.00 -19.76
CA TYR A 77 -2.26 -26.26 -20.50
C TYR A 77 -2.03 -27.38 -21.52
N SER A 78 -2.11 -28.62 -21.05
CA SER A 78 -2.23 -29.82 -21.91
C SER A 78 -3.62 -29.85 -22.55
N TYR A 79 -3.87 -28.98 -23.51
CA TYR A 79 -5.01 -29.09 -24.41
C TYR A 79 -4.50 -29.51 -25.79
N GLY A 80 -5.13 -30.55 -26.35
CA GLY A 80 -4.77 -31.15 -27.63
C GLY A 80 -4.78 -30.16 -28.80
N GLU A 81 -4.15 -30.62 -29.90
CA GLU A 81 -3.90 -29.97 -31.19
C GLU A 81 -3.62 -28.46 -31.14
N VAL A 82 -2.34 -28.15 -31.31
CA VAL A 82 -1.65 -26.85 -31.16
C VAL A 82 -2.29 -25.70 -31.97
N THR A 83 -3.11 -26.01 -32.98
CA THR A 83 -3.72 -25.04 -33.90
C THR A 83 -5.08 -24.53 -33.47
N ASP A 84 -5.92 -25.32 -32.80
CA ASP A 84 -7.32 -24.92 -32.52
C ASP A 84 -7.45 -24.10 -31.23
N ASN A 85 -6.50 -24.23 -30.30
CA ASN A 85 -6.55 -23.57 -28.99
C ASN A 85 -5.51 -22.46 -28.80
N PHE A 86 -4.79 -22.05 -29.87
CA PHE A 86 -3.75 -21.03 -29.78
C PHE A 86 -4.26 -19.70 -29.21
N VAL A 87 -5.42 -19.25 -29.68
CA VAL A 87 -6.03 -18.00 -29.23
C VAL A 87 -6.39 -18.07 -27.74
N VAL A 88 -6.92 -19.20 -27.28
CA VAL A 88 -7.27 -19.41 -25.87
C VAL A 88 -6.02 -19.45 -25.00
N ALA A 89 -4.96 -20.13 -25.43
CA ALA A 89 -3.68 -20.19 -24.72
C ALA A 89 -2.95 -18.83 -24.70
N LEU A 90 -3.04 -18.04 -25.78
CA LEU A 90 -2.51 -16.69 -25.85
C LEU A 90 -3.27 -15.74 -24.91
N LEU A 91 -4.60 -15.67 -25.05
CA LEU A 91 -5.46 -14.83 -24.20
C LEU A 91 -5.36 -15.21 -22.73
N GLY A 92 -5.32 -16.51 -22.41
CA GLY A 92 -5.12 -17.00 -21.04
C GLY A 92 -3.79 -16.55 -20.44
N SER A 93 -2.69 -16.66 -21.21
CA SER A 93 -1.37 -16.19 -20.76
C SER A 93 -1.26 -14.67 -20.63
N LEU A 94 -1.92 -13.91 -21.51
CA LEU A 94 -1.98 -12.45 -21.43
C LEU A 94 -2.81 -12.03 -20.22
N TYR A 95 -3.94 -12.71 -19.98
CA TYR A 95 -4.81 -12.45 -18.84
C TYR A 95 -4.09 -12.70 -17.51
N SER A 96 -3.40 -13.84 -17.36
CA SER A 96 -2.64 -14.13 -16.14
C SER A 96 -1.49 -13.14 -15.93
N LEU A 97 -0.83 -12.70 -17.01
CA LEU A 97 0.25 -11.73 -16.95
C LEU A 97 -0.24 -10.32 -16.58
N VAL A 98 -1.37 -9.88 -17.16
CA VAL A 98 -2.01 -8.60 -16.81
C VAL A 98 -2.55 -8.64 -15.38
N LEU A 99 -3.15 -9.75 -14.94
CA LEU A 99 -3.59 -9.90 -13.56
C LEU A 99 -2.41 -9.83 -12.58
N GLY A 100 -1.38 -10.65 -12.81
CA GLY A 100 -0.20 -10.68 -11.94
C GLY A 100 0.49 -9.33 -11.85
N SER A 101 0.72 -8.68 -13.00
CA SER A 101 1.37 -7.36 -13.05
C SER A 101 0.56 -6.24 -12.38
N ASN A 102 -0.76 -6.36 -12.23
CA ASN A 102 -1.56 -5.37 -11.52
C ASN A 102 -1.71 -5.69 -10.01
N ILE A 103 -1.91 -6.96 -9.65
CA ILE A 103 -2.21 -7.36 -8.26
C ILE A 103 -1.05 -7.02 -7.32
N PHE A 104 0.19 -7.31 -7.71
CA PHE A 104 1.36 -7.02 -6.88
C PHE A 104 1.54 -5.52 -6.57
N PRO A 105 1.63 -4.59 -7.55
CA PRO A 105 1.80 -3.18 -7.25
C PRO A 105 0.57 -2.57 -6.57
N LEU A 106 -0.65 -3.06 -6.85
CA LEU A 106 -1.85 -2.65 -6.11
C LEU A 106 -1.75 -2.99 -4.63
N TRP A 107 -1.37 -4.24 -4.32
CA TRP A 107 -1.21 -4.70 -2.95
C TRP A 107 -0.12 -3.92 -2.20
N HIS A 108 1.07 -3.77 -2.79
CA HIS A 108 2.16 -3.02 -2.16
C HIS A 108 1.83 -1.52 -2.02
N SER A 109 1.11 -0.94 -2.99
CA SER A 109 0.63 0.45 -2.88
C SER A 109 -0.36 0.58 -1.73
N PHE A 110 -1.31 -0.36 -1.60
CA PHE A 110 -2.29 -0.38 -0.52
C PHE A 110 -1.63 -0.46 0.86
N VAL A 111 -0.70 -1.41 1.06
CA VAL A 111 0.05 -1.53 2.32
C VAL A 111 0.85 -0.25 2.61
N THR A 112 1.52 0.32 1.61
CA THR A 112 2.29 1.55 1.79
C THR A 112 1.42 2.74 2.19
N CYS A 113 0.24 2.88 1.57
CA CYS A 113 -0.74 3.91 1.93
C CYS A 113 -1.17 3.79 3.41
N LEU A 114 -1.47 2.58 3.87
CA LEU A 114 -1.86 2.32 5.26
C LEU A 114 -0.74 2.66 6.25
N MET A 115 0.48 2.21 5.96
CA MET A 115 1.64 2.52 6.79
C MET A 115 1.90 4.02 6.87
N LYS A 116 1.76 4.72 5.74
CA LYS A 116 1.96 6.16 5.67
C LYS A 116 0.84 6.95 6.36
N TYR A 117 -0.40 6.46 6.31
CA TYR A 117 -1.52 7.02 7.10
C TYR A 117 -1.25 6.95 8.61
N VAL A 118 -0.79 5.80 9.12
CA VAL A 118 -0.39 5.65 10.53
C VAL A 118 0.72 6.64 10.89
N HIS A 119 1.73 6.76 10.03
CA HIS A 119 2.83 7.69 10.23
C HIS A 119 2.35 9.15 10.29
N LEU A 120 1.44 9.56 9.40
CA LEU A 120 0.82 10.88 9.44
C LEU A 120 0.07 11.12 10.75
N LYS A 121 -0.76 10.16 11.19
CA LYS A 121 -1.48 10.25 12.46
C LYS A 121 -0.53 10.39 13.66
N LEU A 122 0.57 9.64 13.68
CA LEU A 122 1.60 9.76 14.72
C LEU A 122 2.33 11.11 14.68
N MET A 123 2.67 11.62 13.50
CA MET A 123 3.28 12.95 13.36
C MET A 123 2.36 14.06 13.87
N ILE A 124 1.08 13.98 13.55
CA ILE A 124 0.07 14.93 13.99
C ILE A 124 -0.11 14.86 15.51
N LEU A 125 -0.22 13.64 16.07
CA LEU A 125 -0.30 13.46 17.52
C LEU A 125 0.95 14.00 18.22
N ASN A 126 2.14 13.75 17.68
CA ASN A 126 3.40 14.26 18.23
C ASN A 126 3.47 15.80 18.20
N LYS A 127 3.06 16.42 17.08
CA LYS A 127 2.95 17.88 16.98
C LYS A 127 1.98 18.44 18.04
N ARG A 128 0.79 17.82 18.17
CA ARG A 128 -0.22 18.21 19.15
C ARG A 128 0.28 18.07 20.59
N ALA A 129 0.99 16.98 20.89
CA ALA A 129 1.62 16.76 22.18
C ALA A 129 2.76 17.74 22.47
N SER A 130 3.52 18.16 21.46
CA SER A 130 4.60 19.15 21.62
C SER A 130 4.09 20.56 21.89
N LYS A 131 2.96 20.95 21.31
CA LYS A 131 2.41 22.32 21.49
C LYS A 131 1.54 22.46 22.74
N ILE A 132 0.95 21.37 23.27
CA ILE A 132 0.06 21.35 24.45
C ILE A 132 -0.92 22.54 24.44
N GLU A 133 -1.62 22.74 23.33
CA GLU A 133 -2.56 23.84 23.17
C GLU A 133 -3.93 23.48 23.76
N ILE A 134 -4.17 23.93 24.99
CA ILE A 134 -5.43 23.72 25.74
C ILE A 134 -6.63 24.35 25.01
N LEU A 135 -6.40 25.46 24.30
CA LEU A 135 -7.40 26.18 23.49
C LEU A 135 -8.01 25.32 22.38
N ARG A 136 -7.35 24.22 21.99
CA ARG A 136 -7.88 23.32 20.97
C ARG A 136 -9.01 22.42 21.48
N ILE A 137 -9.06 22.16 22.79
CA ILE A 137 -10.17 21.41 23.42
C ILE A 137 -11.34 22.33 23.69
N ASN A 138 -11.08 23.60 23.99
CA ASN A 138 -12.11 24.59 24.19
C ASN A 138 -11.62 25.96 23.71
N SER A 139 -12.08 26.37 22.52
CA SER A 139 -11.72 27.64 21.89
C SER A 139 -12.27 28.86 22.64
N PHE A 140 -13.21 28.65 23.55
CA PHE A 140 -13.82 29.69 24.39
C PHE A 140 -13.16 29.81 25.77
N LEU A 141 -12.08 29.07 26.03
CA LEU A 141 -11.43 29.06 27.34
C LEU A 141 -10.46 30.25 27.46
N ASP A 142 -10.78 31.22 28.31
CA ASP A 142 -9.89 32.34 28.60
C ASP A 142 -8.79 31.90 29.58
N LEU A 143 -7.59 31.64 29.07
CA LEU A 143 -6.47 31.09 29.84
C LEU A 143 -6.03 31.98 31.00
N ASP A 144 -6.25 33.29 30.90
CA ASP A 144 -5.83 34.28 31.89
C ASP A 144 -6.78 34.35 33.10
N LEU A 145 -8.00 33.82 32.95
CA LEU A 145 -9.00 33.72 34.03
C LEU A 145 -8.94 32.40 34.79
N LEU A 146 -8.12 31.43 34.36
CA LEU A 146 -8.06 30.11 34.97
C LEU A 146 -7.12 30.07 36.18
N THR A 147 -7.63 29.48 37.26
CA THR A 147 -6.78 29.12 38.41
C THR A 147 -5.77 28.03 38.03
N PRO A 148 -4.58 27.99 38.69
CA PRO A 148 -3.54 26.99 38.38
C PRO A 148 -4.01 25.54 38.55
N TYR A 149 -4.98 25.30 39.43
CA TYR A 149 -5.63 24.00 39.60
C TYR A 149 -6.48 23.60 38.39
N GLN A 150 -7.31 24.51 37.87
CA GLN A 150 -8.13 24.27 36.69
C GLN A 150 -7.27 24.05 35.44
N LEU A 151 -6.20 24.83 35.29
CA LEU A 151 -5.22 24.66 34.21
C LEU A 151 -4.62 23.24 34.23
N ASN A 152 -4.25 22.74 35.41
CA ASN A 152 -3.68 21.39 35.54
C ASN A 152 -4.71 20.30 35.21
N LEU A 153 -5.97 20.50 35.57
CA LEU A 153 -7.07 19.58 35.25
C LEU A 153 -7.32 19.49 33.74
N TRP A 154 -7.27 20.61 33.02
CA TRP A 154 -7.35 20.64 31.55
C TRP A 154 -6.14 19.98 30.88
N ARG A 155 -4.93 20.15 31.42
CA ARG A 155 -3.73 19.43 30.94
C ARG A 155 -3.86 17.93 31.11
N ILE A 156 -4.33 17.45 32.26
CA ILE A 156 -4.57 16.02 32.49
C ILE A 156 -5.61 15.48 31.51
N ARG A 157 -6.69 16.23 31.25
CA ARG A 157 -7.73 15.83 30.29
C ARG A 157 -7.19 15.78 28.84
N LEU A 158 -6.32 16.72 28.46
CA LEU A 158 -5.65 16.75 27.16
C LEU A 158 -4.67 15.57 27.01
N ILE A 159 -3.91 15.25 28.05
CA ILE A 159 -3.04 14.06 28.08
C ILE A 159 -3.88 12.79 27.96
N ALA A 160 -4.99 12.67 28.69
CA ALA A 160 -5.88 11.53 28.60
C ALA A 160 -6.46 11.36 27.19
N TYR A 161 -6.79 12.48 26.51
CA TYR A 161 -7.22 12.47 25.11
C TYR A 161 -6.10 11.96 24.17
N PHE A 162 -4.87 12.45 24.32
CA PHE A 162 -3.74 11.98 23.51
C PHE A 162 -3.42 10.50 23.75
N VAL A 163 -3.49 10.04 24.99
CA VAL A 163 -3.31 8.62 25.33
C VAL A 163 -4.39 7.76 24.68
N LYS A 164 -5.64 8.22 24.68
CA LYS A 164 -6.75 7.52 24.02
C LYS A 164 -6.52 7.43 22.50
N GLU A 165 -6.18 8.54 21.84
CA GLU A 165 -5.88 8.56 20.41
C GLU A 165 -4.67 7.67 20.06
N HIS A 166 -3.64 7.65 20.91
CA HIS A 166 -2.50 6.75 20.74
C HIS A 166 -2.89 5.27 20.89
N LEU A 167 -3.76 4.92 21.83
CA LEU A 167 -4.25 3.55 22.00
C LEU A 167 -5.09 3.09 20.81
N GLU A 168 -5.89 3.97 20.23
CA GLU A 168 -6.64 3.69 18.99
C GLU A 168 -5.69 3.42 17.81
N ILE A 169 -4.67 4.27 17.62
CA ILE A 169 -3.62 4.03 16.61
C ILE A 169 -2.92 2.68 16.86
N ARG A 170 -2.59 2.36 18.11
CA ARG A 170 -1.94 1.10 18.47
C ARG A 170 -2.83 -0.12 18.15
N SER A 171 -4.13 -0.03 18.39
CA SER A 171 -5.07 -1.10 18.04
C SER A 171 -5.11 -1.30 16.52
N PHE A 172 -5.21 -0.21 15.76
CA PHE A 172 -5.16 -0.24 14.30
C PHE A 172 -3.86 -0.85 13.77
N VAL A 173 -2.71 -0.48 14.35
CA VAL A 173 -1.40 -1.04 13.95
C VAL A 173 -1.34 -2.54 14.21
N LYS A 174 -1.92 -3.05 15.30
CA LYS A 174 -1.98 -4.50 15.57
C LYS A 174 -2.83 -5.23 14.54
N GLU A 175 -3.99 -4.68 14.18
CA GLU A 175 -4.84 -5.27 13.13
C GLU A 175 -4.12 -5.25 11.77
N PHE A 176 -3.44 -4.15 11.46
CA PHE A 176 -2.65 -4.00 10.25
C PHE A 176 -1.47 -5.00 10.20
N GLU A 177 -0.75 -5.18 11.32
CA GLU A 177 0.32 -6.18 11.43
C GLU A 177 -0.21 -7.60 11.19
N GLN A 178 -1.35 -7.96 11.78
CA GLN A 178 -2.00 -9.25 11.55
C GLN A 178 -2.37 -9.46 10.08
N LEU A 179 -2.83 -8.41 9.39
CA LEU A 179 -3.18 -8.45 7.98
C LEU A 179 -1.94 -8.65 7.08
N ILE A 180 -0.84 -7.97 7.37
CA ILE A 180 0.37 -7.97 6.52
C ILE A 180 1.27 -9.19 6.77
N ARG A 181 1.26 -9.74 7.99
CA ARG A 181 2.23 -10.75 8.43
C ARG A 181 2.35 -11.93 7.48
N LEU A 182 1.22 -12.48 7.03
CA LEU A 182 1.20 -13.63 6.15
C LEU A 182 1.59 -13.28 4.70
N PRO A 183 1.00 -12.25 4.05
CA PRO A 183 1.43 -11.79 2.74
C PRO A 183 2.93 -11.46 2.64
N VAL A 184 3.49 -10.75 3.62
CA VAL A 184 4.92 -10.39 3.59
C VAL A 184 5.82 -11.60 3.75
N LEU A 185 5.44 -12.60 4.55
CA LEU A 185 6.18 -13.85 4.65
C LEU A 185 6.16 -14.62 3.32
N ILE A 186 5.00 -14.67 2.66
CA ILE A 186 4.85 -15.31 1.35
C ILE A 186 5.68 -14.59 0.30
N ASP A 187 5.61 -13.26 0.23
CA ASP A 187 6.41 -12.45 -0.68
C ASP A 187 7.91 -12.71 -0.46
N PHE A 188 8.37 -12.74 0.79
CA PHE A 188 9.76 -13.05 1.13
C PHE A 188 10.20 -14.43 0.63
N ILE A 189 9.38 -15.46 0.81
CA ILE A 189 9.68 -16.82 0.33
C ILE A 189 9.73 -16.85 -1.20
N ILE A 190 8.73 -16.25 -1.87
CA ILE A 190 8.66 -16.22 -3.34
C ILE A 190 9.88 -15.51 -3.92
N PHE A 191 10.21 -14.31 -3.44
CA PHE A 191 11.36 -13.56 -3.94
C PHE A 191 12.68 -14.28 -3.66
N SER A 192 12.84 -14.90 -2.48
CA SER A 192 14.05 -15.67 -2.15
C SER A 192 14.24 -16.84 -3.11
N VAL A 193 13.19 -17.61 -3.37
CA VAL A 193 13.24 -18.74 -4.32
C VAL A 193 13.49 -18.23 -5.74
N SER A 194 12.81 -17.17 -6.18
CA SER A 194 13.02 -16.57 -7.50
C SER A 194 14.44 -16.08 -7.72
N ILE A 195 15.05 -15.42 -6.72
CA ILE A 195 16.45 -14.97 -6.79
C ILE A 195 17.40 -16.17 -6.91
N CYS A 196 17.19 -17.23 -6.11
CA CYS A 196 17.98 -18.45 -6.21
C CYS A 196 17.90 -19.09 -7.61
N PHE A 197 16.71 -19.17 -8.20
CA PHE A 197 16.52 -19.66 -9.57
C PHE A 197 17.19 -18.77 -10.62
N GLN A 198 17.09 -17.45 -10.48
CA GLN A 198 17.75 -16.51 -11.38
C GLN A 198 19.27 -16.67 -11.31
N LEU A 199 19.84 -16.74 -10.11
CA LEU A 199 21.28 -16.95 -9.92
C LEU A 199 21.75 -18.26 -10.54
N TYR A 200 20.98 -19.34 -10.39
CA TYR A 200 21.28 -20.62 -11.04
C TYR A 200 21.20 -20.54 -12.57
N ALA A 201 20.24 -19.80 -13.12
CA ALA A 201 20.09 -19.64 -14.57
C ALA A 201 21.21 -18.78 -15.20
N PHE A 202 21.88 -17.94 -14.42
CA PHE A 202 23.02 -17.13 -14.88
C PHE A 202 24.38 -17.84 -14.79
N THR A 203 24.48 -18.94 -14.02
CA THR A 203 25.67 -19.81 -13.94
C THR A 203 25.63 -20.92 -14.97
#